data_AF-A0A8F2F0J7-F1
#
_entry.id   AF-A0A8F2F0J7-F1
#
_cell.length_a   1.000
_cell.length_b   1.000
_cell.length_c   1.000
_cell.angle_alpha   90.00
_cell.angle_beta   90.00
_cell.angle_gamma   90.00
#
_symmetry.space_group_name_H-M   'P 1'
#
loop_
_entity.id
_entity.type
_entity.pdbx_description
1 polymer ?
#
loop_
_entity_poly.entity_id
_entity_poly.type
_entity_poly.pdbx_seq_one_letter_code
_entity_poly.pdbx_strand_id
1 'polypeptide(L)' 'MKVRYVGESFGVDALTNGKTYECLGVELDLLRIIDDSEEDYLYSSINPAPLDRSSIGGKWEIVEDDEKGTLSRLFRR' A
#
# COMPACT_ATOMS: atom_id res chain seq x y z
N MET A 1 5.99 -5.58 7.91
CA MET A 1 5.98 -6.21 6.56
C MET A 1 6.32 -5.12 5.54
N LYS A 2 6.70 -5.44 4.31
CA LYS A 2 7.02 -4.40 3.31
C LYS A 2 6.35 -4.62 1.98
N VAL A 3 5.80 -3.56 1.42
CA VAL A 3 5.21 -3.53 0.08
C VAL A 3 5.81 -2.39 -0.73
N ARG A 4 5.92 -2.59 -2.04
CA ARG A 4 6.27 -1.53 -2.99
C ARG A 4 5.03 -1.05 -3.71
N TYR A 5 4.83 0.27 -3.74
CA TYR A 5 3.79 0.87 -4.56
C TYR A 5 4.27 0.95 -6.02
N VAL A 6 3.44 0.50 -6.95
CA VAL A 6 3.68 0.61 -8.40
C VAL A 6 2.45 1.23 -9.04
N GLY A 7 2.55 2.50 -9.44
CA GLY A 7 1.42 3.30 -9.93
C GLY A 7 1.81 4.74 -10.21
N GLU A 8 0.83 5.60 -10.46
CA GLU A 8 1.07 7.04 -10.55
C GLU A 8 1.30 7.61 -9.14
N SER A 9 2.34 8.43 -8.94
CA SER A 9 2.54 9.11 -7.66
C SER A 9 1.42 10.11 -7.41
N PHE A 10 0.91 10.20 -6.19
CA PHE A 10 -0.17 11.12 -5.84
C PHE A 10 -0.01 11.64 -4.41
N GLY A 11 -0.74 12.74 -4.10
CA GLY A 11 -0.59 13.48 -2.85
C GLY A 11 0.76 14.21 -2.76
N VAL A 12 0.86 15.18 -1.85
CA VAL A 12 2.15 15.83 -1.57
C VAL A 12 3.06 14.88 -0.78
N ASP A 13 2.45 14.07 0.07
CA ASP A 13 3.06 13.22 1.09
C ASP A 13 2.30 11.87 1.24
N ALA A 14 1.80 11.30 0.13
CA ALA A 14 1.13 10.00 0.14
C ALA A 14 2.00 8.89 -0.49
N LEU A 15 1.63 8.37 -1.67
CA LEU A 15 2.35 7.26 -2.31
C LEU A 15 3.14 7.72 -3.53
N THR A 16 4.42 7.35 -3.54
CA THR A 16 5.39 7.61 -4.62
C THR A 16 5.70 6.32 -5.37
N ASN A 17 5.59 6.37 -6.69
CA ASN A 17 5.85 5.23 -7.57
C ASN A 17 7.23 4.60 -7.32
N GLY A 18 7.26 3.29 -7.17
CA GLY A 18 8.47 2.49 -6.99
C GLY A 18 9.04 2.52 -5.57
N LYS A 19 8.47 3.32 -4.65
CA LYS A 19 8.92 3.37 -3.26
C LYS A 19 8.40 2.16 -2.47
N THR A 20 9.27 1.63 -1.61
CA THR A 20 8.94 0.59 -0.64
C THR A 20 8.50 1.23 0.67
N TYR A 21 7.41 0.73 1.23
CA TYR A 21 6.79 1.22 2.45
C TYR A 21 6.69 0.14 3.52
N GLU A 22 6.71 0.56 4.78
CA GLU A 22 6.41 -0.31 5.92
C GLU A 22 4.89 -0.52 5.99
N CYS A 23 4.50 -1.79 6.05
CA CYS A 23 3.12 -2.22 6.21
C CYS A 23 2.95 -2.82 7.61
N LEU A 24 2.18 -2.13 8.44
CA LEU A 24 1.93 -2.49 9.83
C LEU A 24 0.94 -3.65 9.96
N GLY A 25 0.04 -3.81 8.99
CA GLY A 25 -0.96 -4.86 9.03
C GLY A 25 -2.00 -4.77 7.92
N VAL A 26 -2.98 -5.67 8.02
CA VAL A 26 -4.15 -5.73 7.13
C VAL A 26 -5.41 -5.55 7.98
N GLU A 27 -6.25 -4.58 7.61
CA GLU A 27 -7.49 -4.25 8.30
C GLU A 27 -8.63 -4.10 7.30
N LEU A 28 -9.68 -4.92 7.41
CA LEU A 28 -10.82 -4.89 6.48
C LEU A 28 -10.40 -4.96 4.99
N ASP A 29 -9.41 -5.82 4.69
CA ASP A 29 -8.77 -5.95 3.37
C ASP A 29 -8.05 -4.68 2.87
N LEU A 30 -7.76 -3.72 3.75
CA LEU A 30 -6.90 -2.56 3.51
C LEU A 30 -5.51 -2.79 4.11
N LEU A 31 -4.48 -2.18 3.54
CA LEU A 31 -3.14 -2.18 4.10
C LEU A 31 -2.94 -0.92 4.95
N ARG A 32 -2.46 -1.08 6.20
CA ARG A 32 -2.01 0.04 7.02
C ARG A 32 -0.54 0.33 6.69
N ILE A 33 -0.30 1.43 6.01
CA ILE A 33 0.99 1.82 5.43
C ILE A 33 1.50 3.09 6.09
N ILE A 34 2.76 3.10 6.51
CA ILE A 34 3.47 4.36 6.81
C ILE A 34 3.92 4.95 5.49
N ASP A 35 3.34 6.07 5.07
CA ASP A 35 3.54 6.65 3.73
C ASP A 35 4.55 7.83 3.73
N ASP A 36 4.54 8.68 2.70
CA ASP A 36 5.50 9.79 2.58
C ASP A 36 5.29 10.90 3.64
N SER A 37 4.16 10.91 4.35
CA SER A 37 3.87 11.81 5.47
C SER A 37 4.52 11.39 6.78
N GLU A 38 5.13 10.19 6.82
CA GLU A 38 5.64 9.51 8.03
C GLU A 38 4.54 9.08 9.03
N GLU A 39 3.27 9.26 8.69
CA GLU A 39 2.12 8.74 9.44
C GLU A 39 1.56 7.48 8.79
N ASP A 40 0.70 6.76 9.53
CA ASP A 40 0.07 5.54 9.02
C ASP A 40 -1.38 5.78 8.53
N TYR A 41 -1.64 5.33 7.29
CA TYR A 41 -2.94 5.42 6.64
C TYR A 41 -3.38 4.07 6.08
N LEU A 42 -4.71 3.93 5.90
CA LEU A 42 -5.30 2.75 5.28
C LEU A 42 -5.43 2.96 3.77
N TYR A 43 -4.79 2.08 3.00
CA TYR A 43 -4.88 2.06 1.56
C TYR A 43 -5.57 0.79 1.08
N SER A 44 -6.32 0.91 -0.02
CA SER A 44 -6.89 -0.26 -0.70
C SER A 44 -5.79 -1.26 -1.04
N SER A 45 -5.99 -2.54 -0.70
CA SER A 45 -5.07 -3.60 -1.11
C SER A 45 -5.15 -3.91 -2.61
N ILE A 46 -6.25 -3.56 -3.27
CA ILE A 46 -6.49 -3.89 -4.69
C ILE A 46 -6.04 -2.75 -5.60
N ASN A 47 -6.45 -1.52 -5.26
CA ASN A 47 -6.12 -0.32 -6.04
C ASN A 47 -5.87 0.87 -5.09
N PRO A 48 -4.66 0.99 -4.51
CA PRO A 48 -4.26 2.18 -3.77
C PRO A 48 -4.34 3.42 -4.68
N ALA A 49 -5.22 4.36 -4.33
CA ALA A 49 -5.50 5.57 -5.09
C ALA A 49 -6.05 6.67 -4.14
N PRO A 50 -5.94 7.96 -4.51
CA PRO A 50 -6.50 9.04 -3.70
C PRO A 50 -8.03 9.07 -3.81
N LEU A 51 -8.71 9.44 -2.72
CA LEU A 51 -10.17 9.46 -2.63
C LEU A 51 -10.82 10.50 -3.56
N ASP A 52 -10.10 11.57 -3.90
CA ASP A 52 -10.56 12.64 -4.77
C ASP A 52 -10.51 12.27 -6.28
N ARG A 53 -9.99 11.08 -6.61
CA ARG A 53 -9.80 10.58 -7.99
C ARG A 53 -8.82 11.42 -8.82
N SER A 54 -7.91 12.14 -8.18
CA SER A 54 -6.83 12.89 -8.85
C SER A 54 -5.79 11.98 -9.54
N SER A 55 -5.74 10.70 -9.18
CA SER A 55 -4.89 9.69 -9.80
C SER A 55 -5.68 8.40 -10.04
N ILE A 56 -5.27 7.64 -11.08
CA ILE A 56 -5.79 6.29 -11.33
C ILE A 56 -5.33 5.26 -10.29
N GLY A 57 -4.33 5.60 -9.48
CA GLY A 57 -3.75 4.73 -8.46
C GLY A 57 -2.71 3.76 -9.01
N GLY A 58 -2.61 2.61 -8.37
CA GLY A 58 -1.61 1.60 -8.67
C GLY A 58 -1.90 0.25 -8.05
N LYS A 59 -0.84 -0.52 -7.79
CA LYS A 59 -0.88 -1.83 -7.16
C LYS A 59 0.26 -1.98 -6.18
N TRP A 60 0.14 -3.00 -5.33
CA TRP A 60 1.19 -3.40 -4.41
C TRP A 60 1.98 -4.58 -4.96
N GLU A 61 3.30 -4.55 -4.73
CA GLU A 61 4.17 -5.71 -4.86
C GLU A 61 4.71 -6.08 -3.48
N ILE A 62 4.64 -7.36 -3.11
CA ILE A 62 5.19 -7.84 -1.84
C ILE A 62 6.72 -7.76 -1.93
N VAL A 63 7.33 -7.06 -0.97
CA VAL A 63 8.79 -7.01 -0.79
C VAL A 63 9.20 -7.92 0.37
N GLU A 64 8.46 -7.89 1.47
CA GLU A 64 8.70 -8.70 2.66
C GLU A 64 7.35 -9.06 3.30
N ASP A 65 7.08 -10.35 3.51
CA ASP A 65 5.87 -10.84 4.16
C ASP A 65 6.18 -11.31 5.59
N ASP A 66 5.16 -11.43 6.43
CA ASP A 66 5.32 -12.00 7.77
C ASP A 66 5.40 -13.53 7.73
N GLU A 67 5.76 -14.15 8.86
CA GLU A 67 5.83 -15.62 9.00
C GLU A 67 4.49 -16.32 8.73
N LYS A 68 3.37 -15.58 8.80
CA LYS A 68 2.01 -16.08 8.57
C LYS A 68 1.59 -15.95 7.10
N GLY A 69 2.44 -15.38 6.24
CA GLY A 69 2.14 -15.10 4.84
C GLY A 69 0.92 -14.20 4.68
N THR A 70 0.75 -13.20 5.56
CA THR A 70 -0.44 -12.35 5.60
C THR A 70 -0.68 -11.62 4.28
N LEU A 71 0.34 -11.03 3.67
CA LEU A 71 0.21 -10.36 2.38
C LEU A 71 -0.08 -11.36 1.27
N SER A 72 0.63 -12.48 1.25
CA SER A 72 0.46 -13.52 0.24
C SER A 72 -0.95 -14.11 0.26
N ARG A 73 -1.55 -14.27 1.44
CA ARG A 73 -2.94 -14.72 1.58
C ARG A 73 -3.95 -13.67 1.13
N LEU A 74 -3.65 -12.39 1.35
CA LEU A 74 -4.51 -11.29 0.90
C LEU A 74 -4.54 -11.22 -0.64
N PHE A 75 -3.39 -11.28 -1.32
CA PHE A 75 -3.30 -11.13 -2.78
C PHE A 75 -3.60 -12.39 -3.59
N ARG A 76 -3.78 -13.55 -2.95
CA ARG A 76 -4.17 -14.81 -3.62
C ARG A 76 -5.69 -14.95 -3.83
N ARG A 77 -6.48 -14.02 -3.31
CA ARG A 77 -7.95 -14.01 -3.44
C ARG A 77 -8.37 -13.48 -4.81
#